data_AF-X1UP46-F1
#
_entry.id   AF-X1UP46-F1
#
_cell.length_a   1.000
_cell.length_b   1.000
_cell.length_c   1.000
_cell.angle_alpha   90.00
_cell.angle_beta   90.00
_cell.angle_gamma   90.00
#
_symmetry.space_group_name_H-M   'P 1'
#
loop_
_entity.id
_entity.type
_entity.pdbx_description
1 polymer ?
#
loop_
_entity_poly.entity_id
_entity_poly.type
_entity_poly.pdbx_seq_one_letter_code
_entity_poly.pdbx_strand_id
1 'polypeptide(L)'
;QEIMQFTSSLGKVTDTYSAWVLSVVKRFHKAIRDILPENEKKWPLGPRDGPKPKIRPQPSYGEKEINRLFRVIKNERDYAIMRLLFATGMRRDEVCRLSIKDYSSPNIFIVMAKGEET
;
A
#
# COMPACT_ATOMS: atom_id res chain seq x y z
N GLN A 1 -4.52 -25.42 -14.41
CA GLN A 1 -5.39 -24.70 -15.38
C GLN A 1 -6.55 -23.99 -14.67
N GLU A 2 -7.13 -24.58 -13.63
CA GLU A 2 -8.27 -24.01 -12.88
C GLU A 2 -8.01 -22.65 -12.22
N ILE A 3 -6.83 -22.41 -11.63
CA ILE A 3 -6.53 -21.11 -11.00
C ILE A 3 -6.52 -19.96 -12.03
N MET A 4 -6.04 -20.22 -13.25
CA MET A 4 -6.05 -19.21 -14.32
C MET A 4 -7.46 -19.00 -14.89
N GLN A 5 -8.26 -20.05 -14.95
CA GLN A 5 -9.68 -19.95 -15.28
C GLN A 5 -10.45 -19.15 -14.23
N PHE A 6 -10.17 -19.37 -12.95
CA PHE A 6 -10.72 -18.57 -11.85
C PHE A 6 -10.34 -17.09 -11.97
N THR A 7 -9.08 -16.76 -12.29
CA THR A 7 -8.70 -15.36 -12.53
C THR A 7 -9.40 -14.77 -13.76
N SER A 8 -9.66 -15.59 -14.77
CA SER A 8 -10.37 -15.16 -15.99
C SER A 8 -11.87 -15.00 -15.75
N SER A 9 -12.46 -15.76 -14.83
CA SER A 9 -13.88 -15.64 -14.46
C SER A 9 -14.19 -14.38 -13.64
N LEU A 10 -13.18 -13.65 -13.15
CA LEU A 10 -13.36 -12.35 -12.51
C LEU A 10 -13.90 -11.27 -13.47
N GLY A 11 -13.97 -11.55 -14.77
CA GLY A 11 -14.44 -10.62 -15.80
C GLY A 11 -13.37 -9.61 -16.21
N LYS A 12 -13.80 -8.42 -16.65
CA LYS A 12 -12.89 -7.34 -17.09
C LYS A 12 -12.27 -6.61 -15.90
N VAL A 13 -11.39 -7.28 -15.17
CA VAL A 13 -10.61 -6.70 -14.07
C VAL A 13 -9.21 -6.30 -14.52
N THR A 14 -8.56 -5.40 -13.77
CA THR A 14 -7.19 -4.98 -14.06
C THR A 14 -6.17 -6.06 -13.70
N ASP A 15 -5.04 -6.10 -14.42
CA ASP A 15 -3.92 -7.01 -14.10
C ASP A 15 -3.44 -6.88 -12.64
N THR A 16 -3.47 -5.66 -12.09
CA THR A 16 -3.13 -5.40 -10.69
C THR A 16 -4.10 -6.08 -9.73
N TYR A 17 -5.40 -6.03 -10.02
CA TYR A 17 -6.40 -6.71 -9.21
C TYR A 17 -6.26 -8.23 -9.32
N SER A 18 -6.10 -8.76 -10.54
CA SER A 18 -5.87 -10.19 -10.75
C SER A 18 -4.60 -10.71 -10.06
N ALA A 19 -3.52 -9.92 -10.07
CA ALA A 19 -2.28 -10.24 -9.35
C ALA A 19 -2.47 -10.27 -7.83
N TRP A 20 -3.27 -9.34 -7.31
CA TRP A 20 -3.65 -9.33 -5.89
C TRP A 20 -4.49 -10.55 -5.53
N VAL A 21 -5.49 -10.90 -6.34
CA VAL A 21 -6.32 -12.10 -6.12
C VAL A 21 -5.45 -13.37 -6.11
N LEU A 22 -4.55 -13.54 -7.08
CA LEU A 22 -3.62 -14.67 -7.06
C LEU A 22 -2.74 -14.69 -5.81
N SER A 23 -2.31 -13.53 -5.33
CA SER A 23 -1.52 -13.43 -4.10
C SER A 23 -2.32 -13.90 -2.89
N VAL A 24 -3.63 -13.61 -2.84
CA VAL A 24 -4.53 -14.08 -1.79
C VAL A 24 -4.75 -15.59 -1.90
N VAL A 25 -5.07 -16.11 -3.09
CA VAL A 25 -5.26 -17.55 -3.33
C VAL A 25 -4.00 -18.33 -2.97
N LYS A 26 -2.81 -17.82 -3.31
CA LYS A 26 -1.52 -18.41 -2.92
C LYS A 26 -1.33 -18.47 -1.41
N ARG A 27 -1.76 -17.44 -0.66
CA ARG A 27 -1.71 -17.44 0.81
C ARG A 27 -2.65 -18.49 1.39
N PHE A 28 -3.88 -18.59 0.88
CA PHE A 28 -4.83 -19.62 1.30
C PHE A 28 -4.29 -21.02 1.02
N HIS A 29 -3.79 -21.28 -0.20
CA HIS A 29 -3.16 -22.55 -0.57
C HIS A 29 -2.02 -22.91 0.38
N LYS A 30 -1.15 -21.95 0.72
CA LYS A 30 -0.08 -22.16 1.70
C LYS A 30 -0.62 -22.49 3.10
N ALA A 31 -1.72 -21.87 3.52
CA ALA A 31 -2.31 -22.08 4.85
C ALA A 31 -2.96 -23.47 4.99
N ILE A 32 -3.55 -23.99 3.92
CA ILE A 32 -4.18 -25.32 3.91
C ILE A 32 -3.28 -26.43 3.35
N ARG A 33 -2.04 -26.12 3.00
CA ARG A 33 -1.13 -27.03 2.28
C ARG A 33 -1.03 -28.40 2.94
N ASP A 34 -0.97 -28.45 4.26
CA ASP A 34 -0.70 -29.68 4.99
C ASP A 34 -1.92 -30.62 5.06
N ILE A 35 -3.13 -30.11 4.76
CA ILE A 35 -4.36 -30.89 4.62
C ILE A 35 -4.71 -31.24 3.16
N LEU A 36 -3.94 -30.75 2.19
CA LEU A 36 -4.14 -31.06 0.78
C LEU A 36 -3.58 -32.44 0.42
N PRO A 37 -4.21 -33.15 -0.54
CA PRO A 37 -3.63 -34.32 -1.18
C PRO A 37 -2.21 -34.04 -1.71
N GLU A 38 -1.32 -35.06 -1.70
CA GLU A 38 0.11 -34.89 -2.05
C GLU A 38 0.33 -34.25 -3.43
N ASN A 39 -0.53 -34.58 -4.40
CA ASN A 39 -0.52 -34.02 -5.76
C ASN A 39 -0.88 -32.52 -5.83
N GLU A 40 -1.49 -31.96 -4.79
CA GLU A 40 -1.98 -30.57 -4.72
C GLU A 40 -1.19 -29.69 -3.74
N LYS A 41 -0.30 -30.28 -2.93
CA LYS A 41 0.54 -29.54 -1.98
C LYS A 41 1.46 -28.52 -2.65
N LYS A 42 1.82 -28.74 -3.91
CA LYS A 42 2.66 -27.82 -4.67
C LYS A 42 1.80 -26.74 -5.32
N TRP A 43 2.17 -25.48 -5.08
CA TRP A 43 1.55 -24.36 -5.77
C TRP A 43 1.73 -24.50 -7.30
N PRO A 44 0.66 -24.48 -8.10
CA PRO A 44 0.71 -24.89 -9.50
C PRO A 44 1.21 -23.81 -10.46
N LEU A 45 1.37 -22.56 -10.02
CA LEU A 45 1.85 -21.45 -10.87
C LEU A 45 3.31 -21.09 -10.56
N GLY A 46 4.14 -21.01 -11.59
CA GLY A 46 5.49 -20.48 -11.52
C GLY A 46 5.53 -18.96 -11.31
N PRO A 47 6.72 -18.38 -11.02
CA PRO A 47 6.87 -16.94 -10.75
C PRO A 47 6.44 -16.00 -11.88
N ARG A 48 6.36 -16.49 -13.12
CA ARG A 48 6.05 -15.69 -14.31
C ARG A 48 4.67 -15.99 -14.91
N ASP A 49 3.91 -16.90 -14.30
CA ASP A 49 2.66 -17.41 -14.89
C ASP A 49 1.44 -16.53 -14.53
N GLY A 50 1.60 -15.62 -13.57
CA GLY A 50 0.56 -14.69 -13.14
C GLY A 50 0.59 -13.34 -13.86
N PRO A 51 -0.52 -12.58 -13.82
CA PRO A 51 -0.58 -11.21 -14.29
C PRO A 51 0.42 -10.35 -13.52
N LYS A 52 1.03 -9.39 -14.22
CA LYS A 52 1.98 -8.45 -13.62
C LYS A 52 1.22 -7.21 -13.18
N PRO A 53 1.31 -6.80 -11.91
CA PRO A 53 0.68 -5.56 -11.47
C PRO A 53 1.32 -4.38 -12.23
N LYS A 54 0.46 -3.48 -12.72
CA LYS A 54 0.93 -2.25 -13.36
C LYS A 54 1.41 -1.31 -12.27
N ILE A 55 2.73 -1.16 -12.15
CA ILE A 55 3.35 -0.18 -11.26
C ILE A 55 3.18 1.19 -11.92
N ARG A 56 2.35 2.04 -11.33
CA ARG A 56 2.28 3.45 -11.72
C ARG A 56 3.35 4.20 -10.92
N PRO A 57 4.33 4.84 -11.56
CA PRO A 57 5.25 5.69 -10.83
C PRO A 57 4.44 6.81 -10.18
N GLN A 58 4.69 7.06 -8.89
CA GLN A 58 4.15 8.24 -8.25
C GLN A 58 4.82 9.48 -8.84
N PRO A 59 4.08 10.55 -9.15
CA PRO A 59 4.70 11.80 -9.55
C PRO A 59 5.60 12.32 -8.43
N SER A 60 6.81 12.77 -8.78
CA SER A 60 7.64 13.55 -7.87
C SER A 60 7.37 15.02 -8.09
N TYR A 61 7.33 15.78 -6.99
CA TYR A 61 7.12 17.23 -7.03
C TYR A 61 8.41 17.95 -6.65
N GLY A 62 8.81 18.92 -7.47
CA GLY A 62 9.96 19.77 -7.19
C GLY A 62 9.65 20.84 -6.14
N GLU A 63 10.69 21.45 -5.59
CA GLU A 63 10.57 22.50 -4.55
C GLU A 63 9.67 23.67 -5.00
N LYS A 64 9.75 24.08 -6.27
CA LYS A 64 8.92 25.15 -6.84
C LYS A 64 7.42 24.81 -6.80
N GLU A 65 7.07 23.56 -7.06
CA GLU A 65 5.67 23.10 -7.08
C GLU A 65 5.12 23.01 -5.65
N ILE A 66 5.93 22.52 -4.71
CA ILE A 66 5.60 22.49 -3.29
C ILE A 66 5.43 23.91 -2.74
N ASN A 67 6.31 24.84 -3.09
CA ASN A 67 6.18 26.24 -2.70
C ASN A 67 4.91 26.88 -3.29
N ARG A 68 4.55 26.54 -4.52
CA ARG A 68 3.29 26.98 -5.12
C ARG A 68 2.08 26.42 -4.37
N LEU A 69 2.12 25.15 -3.98
CA LEU A 69 1.08 24.50 -3.19
C LEU A 69 0.86 25.23 -1.86
N PHE A 70 1.94 25.51 -1.11
CA PHE A 70 1.85 26.26 0.15
C PHE A 70 1.29 27.67 0.00
N ARG A 71 1.47 28.34 -1.14
CA ARG A 71 0.90 29.67 -1.41
C ARG A 71 -0.60 29.65 -1.71
N VAL A 72 -1.11 28.52 -2.22
CA VAL A 72 -2.53 28.39 -2.62
C VAL A 72 -3.41 27.95 -1.45
N ILE A 73 -2.84 27.27 -0.45
CA ILE A 73 -3.58 26.82 0.73
C ILE A 73 -3.93 28.03 1.59
N LYS A 74 -5.23 28.35 1.68
CA LYS A 74 -5.76 29.46 2.48
C LYS A 74 -6.15 29.06 3.90
N ASN A 75 -6.41 27.77 4.12
CA ASN A 75 -6.85 27.25 5.40
C ASN A 75 -5.63 26.91 6.28
N GLU A 76 -5.59 27.44 7.50
CA GLU A 76 -4.49 27.23 8.45
C GLU A 76 -4.29 25.76 8.83
N ARG A 77 -5.39 25.02 9.00
CA ARG A 77 -5.34 23.58 9.30
C ARG A 77 -4.71 22.81 8.14
N ASP A 78 -5.16 23.06 6.91
CA ASP A 78 -4.63 22.39 5.72
C ASP A 78 -3.16 22.75 5.51
N TYR A 79 -2.79 24.01 5.77
CA TYR A 79 -1.40 24.47 5.69
C TYR A 79 -0.52 23.71 6.69
N ALA A 80 -0.97 23.60 7.94
CA ALA A 80 -0.27 22.88 8.99
C ALA A 80 -0.13 21.38 8.66
N ILE A 81 -1.20 20.74 8.17
CA ILE A 81 -1.17 19.33 7.75
C ILE A 81 -0.15 19.12 6.62
N MET A 82 -0.19 19.97 5.59
CA MET A 82 0.70 19.85 4.44
C MET A 82 2.17 20.12 4.81
N ARG A 83 2.42 21.09 5.69
CA ARG A 83 3.75 21.37 6.23
C ARG A 83 4.27 20.18 7.04
N LEU A 84 3.43 19.61 7.89
CA LEU A 84 3.76 18.44 8.70
C LEU A 84 4.11 17.23 7.84
N LEU A 85 3.27 16.91 6.85
CA LEU A 85 3.50 15.83 5.88
C LEU A 85 4.81 16.02 5.13
N PHE A 86 5.09 17.25 4.65
CA PHE A 86 6.31 17.56 3.90
C PHE A 86 7.56 17.47 4.78
N ALA A 87 7.51 17.93 6.03
CA ALA A 87 8.65 17.96 6.94
C ALA A 87 9.00 16.57 7.50
N THR A 88 8.01 15.69 7.69
CA THR A 88 8.21 14.39 8.36
C THR A 88 8.17 13.19 7.42
N GLY A 89 7.59 13.34 6.22
CA GLY A 89 7.37 12.21 5.31
C GLY A 89 6.37 11.16 5.82
N MET A 90 5.60 11.49 6.86
CA MET A 90 4.64 10.55 7.44
C MET A 90 3.50 10.23 6.48
N ARG A 91 2.90 9.05 6.65
CA ARG A 91 1.75 8.61 5.87
C ARG A 91 0.49 9.33 6.33
N ARG A 92 -0.49 9.42 5.44
CA ARG A 92 -1.82 9.96 5.75
C ARG A 92 -2.44 9.34 7.00
N ASP A 93 -2.37 8.01 7.14
CA ASP A 93 -2.97 7.30 8.27
C ASP A 93 -2.26 7.64 9.61
N GLU A 94 -0.97 7.99 9.56
CA GLU A 94 -0.19 8.41 10.72
C GLU A 94 -0.62 9.83 11.14
N VAL A 95 -0.79 10.76 10.18
CA VAL A 95 -1.36 12.10 10.47
C VAL A 95 -2.73 12.00 11.13
N CYS A 96 -3.60 11.13 10.59
CA CYS A 96 -4.96 10.99 11.10
C CYS A 96 -5.03 10.41 12.52
N ARG A 97 -3.96 9.79 13.01
CA ARG A 97 -3.88 9.22 14.36
C ARG A 97 -3.18 10.13 15.36
N LEU A 98 -2.50 11.19 14.90
CA LEU A 98 -1.80 12.11 15.78
C LEU A 98 -2.74 12.77 16.79
N SER A 99 -2.30 12.76 18.04
CA SER A 99 -2.94 13.45 19.15
C SER A 99 -2.08 14.60 19.65
N ILE A 100 -2.69 15.51 20.40
CA ILE A 100 -1.98 16.59 21.12
C ILE A 100 -0.93 16.00 22.07
N LYS A 101 -1.18 14.82 22.63
CA LYS A 101 -0.26 14.10 23.53
C LYS A 101 1.05 13.68 22.86
N ASP A 102 1.04 13.55 21.54
CA ASP A 102 2.20 13.14 20.76
C ASP A 102 3.11 14.34 20.43
N TYR A 103 2.72 15.56 20.82
CA TYR A 103 3.51 16.77 20.62
C TYR A 103 4.18 17.21 21.93
N SER A 104 5.49 17.33 21.89
CA SER A 104 6.30 17.91 22.95
C SER A 104 7.33 18.83 22.31
N SER A 105 7.00 20.12 22.22
CA SER A 105 7.83 21.13 21.55
C SER A 105 9.33 20.97 21.87
N PRO A 106 10.21 20.85 20.86
CA PRO A 106 9.97 20.99 19.41
C PRO A 106 9.61 19.69 18.68
N ASN A 107 9.41 18.58 19.39
CA ASN A 107 9.31 17.23 18.84
C ASN A 107 7.86 16.77 18.65
N ILE A 108 7.65 15.93 17.63
CA ILE A 108 6.41 15.18 17.39
C ILE A 108 6.77 13.70 17.39
N PHE A 109 6.11 12.90 18.22
CA PHE A 109 6.27 11.46 18.29
C PHE A 109 5.30 10.80 17.29
N ILE A 110 5.84 10.06 16.31
CA ILE A 110 5.03 9.44 15.26
C ILE A 110 4.96 7.94 15.53
N VAL A 111 3.75 7.44 15.82
CA VAL A 111 3.50 6.00 15.89
C VAL A 111 3.30 5.48 14.47
N MET A 112 4.28 4.75 13.95
CA MET A 112 4.28 4.24 12.59
C MET A 112 3.13 3.25 12.37
N ALA A 113 2.32 3.47 11.32
CA ALA A 113 1.18 2.60 11.02
C ALA A 113 1.58 1.32 10.28
N LYS A 114 2.76 1.29 9.64
CA LYS A 114 3.27 0.15 8.87
C LYS A 114 4.80 0.20 8.75
N GLY A 115 5.49 -0.73 9.44
CA GLY A 115 6.96 -0.81 9.57
C GLY A 115 7.52 0.37 10.39
N GLU A 116 8.38 0.24 11.40
CA GLU A 116 9.27 -0.85 11.84
C GLU A 116 9.08 -1.07 13.36
N GLU A 117 8.79 -2.29 13.78
CA GLU A 117 9.43 -2.86 14.97
C GLU A 117 10.64 -3.62 14.41
N THR A 118 11.83 -3.03 14.49
CA THR A 118 13.10 -3.77 14.44
C THR A 118 13.39 -4.34 15.81
#